data_AF-A0A7I8IC36-F1
#
_entry.id   AF-A0A7I8IC36-F1
#
_cell.length_a   1.000
_cell.length_b   1.000
_cell.length_c   1.000
_cell.angle_alpha   90.00
_cell.angle_beta   90.00
_cell.angle_gamma   90.00
#
_symmetry.space_group_name_H-M   'P 1'
#
loop_
_entity.id
_entity.type
_entity.pdbx_description
1 polymer ?
#
loop_
_entity_poly.entity_id
_entity_poly.type
_entity_poly.pdbx_seq_one_letter_code
_entity_poly.pdbx_strand_id
1 'polypeptide(L)'
;MAGKAAAGAAKAVAKAAGEYQYPWREKLSKYKDELSKGVWGYWELGAWKPLSLSARQRARLRKEVLLAGEDWPYDPPRKEMRDKRKGHKCDRISAEKRANTAELMKKMPQMLLDYKKRRWEKKMKPKRQKKIKTPLWGSHITLCPPLSLAFFKAGYADFFATILSRNSLSLSLSLSLSLSLTHTHTHTHTHTLTHSLTHTHTHVLIFF
;
A
#
# COMPACT_ATOMS: atom_id res chain seq x y z
N MET A 1 47.63 -61.92 15.02
CA MET A 1 47.00 -60.62 15.36
C MET A 1 47.43 -59.44 14.46
N ALA A 2 48.52 -59.53 13.68
CA ALA A 2 49.02 -58.42 12.85
C ALA A 2 48.13 -58.03 11.64
N GLY A 3 47.41 -58.98 11.03
CA GLY A 3 46.58 -58.71 9.84
C GLY A 3 45.36 -57.81 10.08
N LYS A 4 44.77 -57.84 11.29
CA LYS A 4 43.60 -57.00 11.63
C LYS A 4 43.97 -55.52 11.80
N ALA A 5 45.18 -55.23 12.29
CA ALA A 5 45.67 -53.86 12.47
C ALA A 5 45.99 -53.20 11.13
N ALA A 6 46.64 -53.92 10.20
CA ALA A 6 46.93 -53.42 8.85
C ALA A 6 45.67 -53.17 8.03
N ALA A 7 44.66 -54.05 8.14
CA ALA A 7 43.36 -53.85 7.50
C ALA A 7 42.58 -52.65 8.08
N GLY A 8 42.72 -52.39 9.39
CA GLY A 8 42.15 -51.21 10.05
C GLY A 8 42.80 -49.91 9.59
N ALA A 9 44.14 -49.88 9.47
CA ALA A 9 44.89 -48.72 8.98
C ALA A 9 44.56 -48.40 7.52
N ALA A 10 44.49 -49.41 6.63
CA ALA A 10 44.10 -49.22 5.23
C ALA A 10 42.67 -48.67 5.09
N LYS A 11 41.72 -49.15 5.90
CA LYS A 11 40.36 -48.59 5.96
C LYS A 11 40.33 -47.16 6.48
N ALA A 12 41.15 -46.82 7.47
CA ALA A 12 41.23 -45.46 8.02
C ALA A 12 41.81 -44.46 6.99
N VAL A 13 42.84 -44.86 6.25
CA VAL A 13 43.45 -44.03 5.18
C VAL A 13 42.50 -43.86 4.00
N ALA A 14 41.81 -44.92 3.56
CA ALA A 14 40.81 -44.83 2.50
C ALA A 14 39.60 -43.97 2.92
N LYS A 15 39.18 -44.06 4.19
CA LYS A 15 38.14 -43.21 4.77
C LYS A 15 38.59 -41.74 4.83
N ALA A 16 39.80 -41.46 5.29
CA ALA A 16 40.35 -40.11 5.33
C ALA A 16 40.51 -39.50 3.92
N ALA A 17 40.93 -40.28 2.93
CA ALA A 17 41.02 -39.84 1.54
C ALA A 17 39.63 -39.57 0.93
N GLY A 18 38.63 -40.41 1.21
CA GLY A 18 37.24 -40.20 0.77
C GLY A 18 36.53 -39.03 1.48
N GLU A 19 36.81 -38.84 2.77
CA GLU A 19 36.33 -37.71 3.59
C GLU A 19 36.87 -36.38 3.07
N TYR A 20 38.13 -36.34 2.64
CA TYR A 20 38.74 -35.15 2.06
C TYR A 20 38.27 -34.87 0.62
N GLN A 21 37.99 -35.93 -0.15
CA GLN A 21 37.55 -35.84 -1.54
C GLN A 21 36.10 -35.33 -1.67
N TYR A 22 35.20 -35.71 -0.76
CA TYR A 22 33.78 -35.30 -0.80
C TYR A 22 33.18 -34.95 0.57
N PRO A 23 33.58 -33.84 1.21
CA PRO A 23 33.08 -33.40 2.52
C PRO A 23 31.57 -33.18 2.58
N TRP A 24 30.91 -33.05 1.43
CA TRP A 24 29.46 -32.86 1.32
C TRP A 24 28.66 -34.15 1.53
N ARG A 25 29.22 -35.33 1.24
CA ARG A 25 28.51 -36.63 1.40
C ARG A 25 28.20 -36.92 2.87
N GLU A 26 29.13 -36.59 3.77
CA GLU A 26 28.93 -36.75 5.22
C GLU A 26 27.96 -35.72 5.81
N LYS A 27 28.01 -34.49 5.31
CA LYS A 27 27.03 -33.47 5.70
C LYS A 27 25.64 -33.87 5.22
N LEU A 28 25.53 -34.45 4.03
CA LEU A 28 24.26 -34.91 3.47
C LEU A 28 23.69 -36.09 4.26
N SER A 29 24.52 -37.06 4.67
CA SER A 29 24.07 -38.15 5.55
C SER A 29 23.62 -37.65 6.92
N LYS A 30 24.36 -36.71 7.53
CA LYS A 30 24.02 -36.09 8.83
C LYS A 30 22.67 -35.36 8.80
N TYR A 31 22.38 -34.66 7.71
CA TYR A 31 21.19 -33.82 7.60
C TYR A 31 20.07 -34.43 6.75
N LYS A 32 20.18 -35.70 6.36
CA LYS A 32 19.23 -36.37 5.47
C LYS A 32 17.78 -36.27 5.95
N ASP A 33 17.57 -36.51 7.24
CA ASP A 33 16.23 -36.47 7.87
C ASP A 33 15.68 -35.06 8.02
N GLU A 34 16.56 -34.06 8.10
CA GLU A 34 16.16 -32.64 8.13
C GLU A 34 15.88 -32.11 6.72
N LEU A 35 16.61 -32.59 5.72
CA LEU A 35 16.40 -32.26 4.31
C LEU A 35 15.06 -32.82 3.79
N SER A 36 14.64 -33.99 4.27
CA SER A 36 13.37 -34.62 3.89
C SER A 36 12.13 -33.93 4.47
N LYS A 37 12.26 -33.18 5.58
CA LYS A 37 11.17 -32.41 6.21
C LYS A 37 10.68 -31.21 5.39
N GLY A 38 11.35 -30.89 4.27
CA GLY A 38 11.00 -29.78 3.38
C GLY A 38 11.97 -28.60 3.49
N VAL A 39 11.68 -27.50 2.80
CA VAL A 39 12.59 -26.33 2.65
C VAL A 39 12.41 -25.25 3.71
N TRP A 40 11.20 -25.10 4.22
CA TRP A 40 10.79 -23.93 5.00
C TRP A 40 10.47 -24.23 6.47
N GLY A 41 10.63 -25.48 6.88
CA GLY A 41 10.06 -26.00 8.12
C GLY A 41 9.04 -27.08 7.84
N TYR A 42 8.48 -27.61 8.92
CA TYR A 42 7.49 -28.65 8.86
C TYR A 42 6.36 -28.37 9.85
N TRP A 43 5.17 -28.82 9.50
CA TRP A 43 3.99 -28.67 10.34
C TRP A 43 3.92 -29.84 11.31
N GLU A 44 3.97 -29.57 12.61
CA GLU A 44 3.92 -30.60 13.65
C GLU A 44 3.01 -30.11 14.78
N LEU A 45 2.02 -30.92 15.16
CA LEU A 45 1.12 -30.64 16.30
C LEU A 45 0.49 -29.23 16.27
N GLY A 46 0.11 -28.75 15.09
CA GLY A 46 -0.55 -27.45 14.92
C GLY A 46 0.38 -26.24 14.95
N ALA A 47 1.70 -26.45 15.02
CA ALA A 47 2.70 -25.38 14.98
C ALA A 47 3.66 -25.56 13.80
N TRP A 48 4.09 -24.44 13.22
CA TRP A 48 5.24 -24.41 12.32
C TRP A 48 6.53 -24.56 13.12
N LYS A 49 7.28 -25.62 12.88
CA LYS A 49 8.62 -25.81 13.43
C LYS A 49 9.70 -25.47 12.40
N PRO A 50 10.72 -24.66 12.76
CA PRO A 50 11.84 -24.38 11.88
C PRO A 50 12.74 -25.61 11.73
N LEU A 51 13.49 -25.65 10.64
CA LEU A 51 14.53 -26.66 10.42
C LEU A 51 15.75 -26.36 11.29
N SER A 52 16.46 -27.40 11.73
CA SER A 52 17.75 -27.24 12.43
C SER A 52 18.85 -26.70 11.49
N LEU A 53 18.69 -26.93 10.20
CA LEU A 53 19.64 -26.59 9.15
C LEU A 53 19.27 -25.23 8.54
N SER A 54 20.16 -24.25 8.63
CA SER A 54 19.91 -22.93 8.05
C SER A 54 19.79 -22.98 6.53
N ALA A 55 18.93 -22.13 5.95
CA ALA A 55 18.76 -22.04 4.50
C ALA A 55 20.09 -21.74 3.77
N ARG A 56 20.99 -20.97 4.40
CA ARG A 56 22.33 -20.66 3.87
C ARG A 56 23.24 -21.88 3.83
N GLN A 57 23.22 -22.71 4.87
CA GLN A 57 23.99 -23.95 4.90
C GLN A 57 23.43 -24.97 3.91
N ARG A 58 22.09 -25.09 3.81
CA ARG A 58 21.43 -25.91 2.79
C ARG A 58 21.84 -25.49 1.37
N ALA A 59 21.83 -24.19 1.07
CA ALA A 59 22.24 -23.67 -0.23
C ALA A 59 23.72 -23.96 -0.54
N ARG A 60 24.62 -23.87 0.47
CA ARG A 60 26.03 -24.26 0.32
C ARG A 60 26.16 -25.76 -0.01
N LEU A 61 25.45 -26.62 0.71
CA LEU A 61 25.43 -28.06 0.44
C LEU A 61 24.89 -28.36 -0.97
N ARG A 62 23.74 -27.77 -1.34
CA ARG A 62 23.16 -27.92 -2.68
C ARG A 62 24.15 -27.49 -3.77
N LYS A 63 24.88 -26.39 -3.56
CA LYS A 63 25.92 -25.94 -4.50
C LYS A 63 27.05 -26.97 -4.62
N GLU A 64 27.56 -27.50 -3.51
CA GLU A 64 28.60 -28.52 -3.51
C GLU A 64 28.15 -29.81 -4.24
N VAL A 65 26.92 -30.27 -4.02
CA VAL A 65 26.35 -31.47 -4.68
C VAL A 65 26.17 -31.27 -6.19
N LEU A 66 25.56 -30.14 -6.59
CA LEU A 66 25.33 -29.86 -8.00
C LEU A 66 26.64 -29.65 -8.78
N LEU A 67 27.66 -29.05 -8.14
CA LEU A 67 29.00 -28.92 -8.73
C LEU A 67 29.69 -30.28 -8.91
N ALA A 68 29.37 -31.27 -8.07
CA ALA A 68 29.84 -32.64 -8.23
C ALA A 68 29.08 -33.41 -9.32
N GLY A 69 28.07 -32.79 -9.96
CA GLY A 69 27.24 -33.41 -11.01
C GLY A 69 26.14 -34.33 -10.49
N GLU A 70 25.87 -34.31 -9.19
CA GLU A 70 24.87 -35.16 -8.54
C GLU A 70 23.52 -34.41 -8.43
N ASP A 71 22.42 -35.16 -8.46
CA ASP A 71 21.07 -34.58 -8.41
C ASP A 71 20.65 -34.18 -6.99
N TRP A 72 19.77 -33.16 -6.89
CA TRP A 72 19.27 -32.63 -5.62
C TRP A 72 17.76 -32.84 -5.49
N PRO A 73 17.31 -33.99 -4.94
CA PRO A 73 15.90 -34.39 -4.92
C PRO A 73 15.05 -33.76 -3.79
N TYR A 74 15.67 -33.01 -2.87
CA TYR A 74 15.01 -32.55 -1.63
C TYR A 74 14.14 -31.29 -1.78
N ASP A 75 14.37 -30.50 -2.82
CA ASP A 75 13.67 -29.22 -3.00
C ASP A 75 12.56 -29.36 -4.04
N PRO A 76 11.31 -28.94 -3.73
CA PRO A 76 10.22 -29.03 -4.68
C PRO A 76 10.48 -28.10 -5.89
N PRO A 77 9.95 -28.45 -7.08
CA PRO A 77 10.09 -27.61 -8.26
C PRO A 77 9.43 -26.24 -8.04
N ARG A 78 10.02 -25.20 -8.64
CA ARG A 78 9.49 -23.84 -8.55
C ARG A 78 8.11 -23.80 -9.22
N LYS A 79 7.12 -23.25 -8.52
CA LYS A 79 5.79 -23.01 -9.07
C LYS A 79 5.84 -21.98 -10.21
N GLU A 80 4.99 -22.17 -11.21
CA GLU A 80 4.81 -21.22 -12.31
C GLU A 80 4.44 -19.83 -11.80
N MET A 81 5.00 -18.82 -12.47
CA MET A 81 4.78 -17.42 -12.13
C MET A 81 3.40 -16.97 -12.62
N ARG A 82 2.72 -16.11 -11.84
CA ARG A 82 1.43 -15.55 -12.23
C ARG A 82 1.65 -14.26 -13.02
N ASP A 83 1.40 -14.30 -14.32
CA ASP A 83 1.65 -13.16 -15.22
C ASP A 83 0.47 -12.19 -15.39
N LYS A 84 -0.52 -12.27 -14.50
CA LYS A 84 -1.73 -11.44 -14.58
C LYS A 84 -1.45 -10.01 -14.10
N ARG A 85 -1.45 -9.05 -15.02
CA ARG A 85 -1.39 -7.61 -14.69
C ARG A 85 -2.77 -7.10 -14.27
N LYS A 86 -2.84 -6.33 -13.18
CA LYS A 86 -4.09 -5.78 -12.62
C LYS A 86 -4.70 -4.66 -13.48
N GLY A 87 -3.86 -3.86 -14.12
CA GLY A 87 -4.23 -2.61 -14.77
C GLY A 87 -4.51 -1.48 -13.78
N HIS A 88 -4.35 -0.22 -14.23
CA HIS A 88 -4.64 0.95 -13.39
C HIS A 88 -6.16 1.19 -13.33
N LYS A 89 -6.67 1.60 -12.15
CA LYS A 89 -8.11 1.88 -11.97
C LYS A 89 -8.59 2.98 -12.92
N CYS A 90 -7.77 4.00 -13.15
CA CYS A 90 -8.08 5.12 -14.04
C CYS A 90 -8.33 4.63 -15.47
N ASP A 91 -7.42 3.81 -16.00
CA ASP A 91 -7.48 3.32 -17.38
C ASP A 91 -8.74 2.50 -17.61
N ARG A 92 -9.09 1.65 -16.63
CA ARG A 92 -10.32 0.84 -16.65
C ARG A 92 -11.59 1.68 -16.73
N ILE A 93 -11.63 2.82 -16.05
CA ILE A 93 -12.81 3.71 -15.99
C ILE A 93 -12.76 4.78 -17.11
N SER A 94 -11.62 4.95 -17.78
CA SER A 94 -11.42 6.03 -18.75
C SER A 94 -12.36 5.91 -19.96
N ALA A 95 -12.60 4.70 -20.47
CA ALA A 95 -13.52 4.46 -21.57
C ALA A 95 -14.96 4.80 -21.20
N GLU A 96 -15.39 4.37 -20.01
CA GLU A 96 -16.72 4.67 -19.47
C GLU A 96 -16.93 6.19 -19.29
N LYS A 97 -15.94 6.90 -18.74
CA LYS A 97 -15.99 8.36 -18.61
C LYS A 97 -16.12 9.08 -19.95
N ARG A 98 -15.40 8.63 -20.98
CA ARG A 98 -15.50 9.20 -22.34
C ARG A 98 -16.89 8.97 -22.94
N ALA A 99 -17.45 7.77 -22.76
CA ALA A 99 -18.80 7.45 -23.23
C ALA A 99 -19.88 8.30 -22.53
N ASN A 100 -19.82 8.41 -21.20
CA ASN A 100 -20.75 9.23 -20.43
C ASN A 100 -20.67 10.71 -20.84
N THR A 101 -19.45 11.20 -21.08
CA THR A 101 -19.25 12.57 -21.60
C THR A 101 -19.93 12.74 -22.96
N ALA A 102 -19.79 11.79 -23.89
CA ALA A 102 -20.46 11.84 -25.19
C ALA A 102 -22.00 11.78 -25.08
N GLU A 103 -22.54 10.96 -24.19
CA GLU A 103 -23.98 10.90 -23.92
C GLU A 103 -24.52 12.21 -23.32
N LEU A 104 -23.78 12.82 -22.40
CA LEU A 104 -24.11 14.11 -21.82
C LEU A 104 -24.12 15.20 -22.91
N MET A 105 -23.16 15.18 -23.84
CA MET A 105 -23.09 16.13 -24.96
C MET A 105 -24.32 16.03 -25.87
N LYS A 106 -24.84 14.81 -26.14
CA LYS A 106 -26.08 14.64 -26.91
C LYS A 106 -27.29 15.32 -26.24
N LYS A 107 -27.33 15.33 -24.91
CA LYS A 107 -28.41 15.95 -24.12
C LYS A 107 -28.23 17.46 -23.93
N MET A 108 -27.07 18.01 -24.27
CA MET A 108 -26.73 19.43 -24.07
C MET A 108 -27.74 20.40 -24.73
N PRO A 109 -28.14 20.22 -25.99
CA PRO A 109 -29.03 21.19 -26.65
C PRO A 109 -30.39 21.26 -25.96
N GLN A 110 -30.93 20.09 -25.57
CA GLN A 110 -32.19 20.01 -24.84
C GLN A 110 -32.08 20.69 -23.47
N MET A 111 -31.01 20.42 -22.71
CA MET A 111 -30.79 21.07 -21.41
C MET A 111 -30.70 22.60 -21.53
N LEU A 112 -30.10 23.13 -22.60
CA LEU A 112 -30.03 24.56 -22.85
C LEU A 112 -31.41 25.16 -23.14
N LEU A 113 -32.23 24.47 -23.95
CA LEU A 113 -33.62 24.88 -24.21
C LEU A 113 -34.45 24.89 -22.93
N ASP A 114 -34.35 23.83 -22.12
CA ASP A 114 -35.05 23.72 -20.84
C ASP A 114 -34.59 24.80 -19.85
N TYR A 115 -33.30 25.14 -19.83
CA TYR A 115 -32.78 26.24 -19.02
C TYR A 115 -33.33 27.60 -19.48
N LYS A 116 -33.30 27.88 -20.78
CA LYS A 116 -33.85 29.11 -21.36
C LYS A 116 -35.34 29.24 -21.05
N LYS A 117 -36.11 28.16 -21.23
CA LYS A 117 -37.54 28.10 -20.90
C LYS A 117 -37.80 28.41 -19.43
N ARG A 118 -37.12 27.73 -18.50
CA ARG A 118 -37.24 27.99 -17.05
C ARG A 118 -36.89 29.44 -16.68
N ARG A 119 -35.83 30.00 -17.26
CA ARG A 119 -35.43 31.40 -17.04
C ARG A 119 -36.48 32.36 -17.55
N TRP A 120 -37.03 32.10 -18.73
CA TRP A 120 -38.08 32.90 -19.33
C TRP A 120 -39.37 32.86 -18.51
N GLU A 121 -39.84 31.67 -18.12
CA GLU A 121 -41.02 31.50 -17.25
C GLU A 121 -40.86 32.20 -15.89
N LYS A 122 -39.66 32.17 -15.32
CA LYS A 122 -39.35 32.87 -14.06
C LYS A 122 -39.43 34.40 -14.22
N LYS A 123 -39.06 34.92 -15.39
CA LYS A 123 -39.15 36.36 -15.71
C LYS A 123 -40.60 36.78 -15.99
N MET A 124 -41.37 35.92 -16.65
CA MET A 124 -42.77 36.20 -17.01
C MET A 124 -43.75 36.00 -15.85
N LYS A 125 -43.42 35.17 -14.85
CA LYS A 125 -44.21 35.11 -13.62
C LYS A 125 -44.15 36.49 -12.93
N PRO A 126 -45.29 37.16 -12.68
CA PRO A 126 -45.29 38.35 -11.84
C PRO A 126 -44.63 37.98 -10.50
N LYS A 127 -43.93 38.93 -9.85
CA LYS A 127 -43.48 38.75 -8.47
C LYS A 127 -44.69 38.26 -7.67
N ARG A 128 -44.76 36.95 -7.38
CA ARG A 128 -45.78 36.43 -6.46
C ARG A 128 -45.57 37.27 -5.22
N GLN A 129 -46.57 38.08 -4.85
CA GLN A 129 -46.62 38.62 -3.50
C GLN A 129 -46.35 37.41 -2.62
N LYS A 130 -45.24 37.45 -1.88
CA LYS A 130 -44.99 36.45 -0.87
C LYS A 130 -46.24 36.53 0.00
N LYS A 131 -47.14 35.56 -0.10
CA LYS A 131 -48.16 35.37 0.92
C LYS A 131 -47.34 35.09 2.16
N ILE A 132 -47.08 36.16 2.91
CA ILE A 132 -46.65 36.05 4.30
C ILE A 132 -47.79 35.23 4.89
N LYS A 133 -47.53 33.95 5.14
CA LYS A 133 -48.37 33.18 6.04
C LYS A 133 -48.11 33.82 7.40
N THR A 134 -48.85 34.87 7.72
CA THR A 134 -49.02 35.25 9.11
C THR A 134 -49.67 34.03 9.76
N PRO A 135 -49.09 33.44 10.80
CA PRO A 135 -49.79 32.42 11.57
C PRO A 135 -51.08 33.07 12.06
N LEU A 136 -52.21 32.45 11.74
CA LEU A 136 -53.52 32.82 12.26
C LEU A 136 -53.53 32.45 13.75
N TRP A 137 -52.91 33.28 14.58
CA TRP A 137 -53.04 33.29 16.04
C TRP A 137 -53.64 34.65 16.43
N GLY A 138 -54.86 34.92 15.98
CA GLY A 138 -55.85 35.52 16.87
C GLY A 138 -56.51 34.33 17.54
N SER A 139 -56.60 34.20 18.86
CA SER A 139 -57.00 35.24 19.80
C SER A 139 -56.70 34.73 21.21
N HIS A 140 -55.63 35.21 21.82
CA HIS A 140 -55.46 35.22 23.28
C HIS A 140 -54.41 36.28 23.62
N ILE A 141 -54.76 37.55 23.38
CA ILE A 141 -54.07 38.68 23.99
C ILE A 141 -54.72 38.88 25.35
N THR A 142 -54.31 38.04 26.30
CA THR A 142 -54.45 38.33 27.73
C THR A 142 -53.22 39.13 28.16
N LEU A 143 -53.47 40.27 28.78
CA LEU A 143 -52.53 41.18 29.45
C LEU A 143 -51.27 40.50 30.02
N CYS A 144 -50.07 41.01 29.69
CA CYS A 144 -48.88 41.01 30.58
C CYS A 144 -47.69 41.81 29.96
N PRO A 145 -46.74 42.32 30.78
CA PRO A 145 -46.15 43.66 30.65
C PRO A 145 -44.80 43.72 29.88
N PRO A 146 -44.23 44.93 29.68
CA PRO A 146 -43.15 45.17 28.73
C PRO A 146 -41.78 44.92 29.36
N LEU A 147 -41.16 43.75 29.13
CA LEU A 147 -39.75 43.56 29.50
C LEU A 147 -38.96 42.71 28.48
N SER A 148 -37.86 43.32 28.03
CA SER A 148 -36.67 42.72 27.41
C SER A 148 -36.65 42.53 25.87
N LEU A 149 -36.49 43.65 25.18
CA LEU A 149 -35.90 43.73 23.82
C LEU A 149 -34.38 43.43 23.80
N ALA A 150 -33.84 42.82 24.85
CA ALA A 150 -32.42 42.56 25.04
C ALA A 150 -31.99 41.10 24.75
N PHE A 151 -32.91 40.13 24.70
CA PHE A 151 -32.52 38.72 24.55
C PHE A 151 -32.26 38.26 23.10
N PHE A 152 -32.70 39.02 22.08
CA PHE A 152 -32.57 38.56 20.68
C PHE A 152 -31.29 39.04 19.97
N LYS A 153 -30.50 39.93 20.57
CA LYS A 153 -29.29 40.49 19.93
C LYS A 153 -27.99 39.72 20.22
N ALA A 154 -27.97 38.85 21.24
CA ALA A 154 -26.77 38.11 21.63
C ALA A 154 -26.53 36.83 20.81
N GLY A 155 -27.57 36.13 20.35
CA GLY A 155 -27.40 34.82 19.71
C GLY A 155 -26.89 34.81 18.26
N TYR A 156 -27.05 35.92 17.52
CA TYR A 156 -26.69 35.96 16.10
C TYR A 156 -25.21 36.28 15.85
N ALA A 157 -24.57 37.05 16.74
CA ALA A 157 -23.15 37.36 16.62
C ALA A 157 -22.28 36.14 16.95
N ASP A 158 -22.65 35.38 17.98
CA ASP A 158 -21.89 34.20 18.42
C ASP A 158 -21.93 33.06 17.40
N PHE A 159 -23.06 32.89 16.70
CA PHE A 159 -23.20 31.86 15.67
C PHE A 159 -22.32 32.14 14.44
N PHE A 160 -22.28 33.40 13.99
CA PHE A 160 -21.41 33.80 12.87
C PHE A 160 -19.92 33.76 13.23
N ALA A 161 -19.55 34.16 14.45
CA ALA A 161 -18.17 34.07 14.92
C ALA A 161 -17.66 32.62 15.00
N THR A 162 -18.52 31.68 15.41
CA THR A 162 -18.17 30.26 15.52
C THR A 162 -17.97 29.61 14.14
N ILE A 163 -18.75 30.00 13.14
CA ILE A 163 -18.60 29.50 11.76
C ILE A 163 -17.32 30.06 11.10
N LEU A 164 -17.03 31.35 11.30
CA LEU A 164 -15.81 31.97 10.76
C LEU A 164 -14.54 31.40 11.40
N SER A 165 -14.56 31.14 12.71
CA SER A 165 -13.43 30.52 13.44
C SER A 165 -13.16 29.07 13.02
N ARG A 166 -14.21 28.27 12.76
CA ARG A 166 -14.04 26.90 12.24
C ARG A 166 -13.42 26.88 10.85
N ASN A 167 -13.82 27.80 9.97
CA ASN A 167 -13.27 27.87 8.62
C ASN A 167 -11.80 28.31 8.62
N SER A 168 -11.42 29.29 9.44
CA SER A 168 -10.02 29.74 9.52
C SER A 168 -9.08 28.65 10.04
N LEU A 169 -9.50 27.88 11.06
CA LEU A 169 -8.74 26.74 11.57
C LEU A 169 -8.61 25.60 10.57
N SER A 170 -9.66 25.33 9.78
CA SER A 170 -9.61 24.28 8.75
C SER A 170 -8.66 24.64 7.61
N LEU A 171 -8.63 25.92 7.22
CA LEU A 171 -7.75 26.44 6.17
C LEU A 171 -6.29 26.44 6.62
N SER A 172 -6.00 26.89 7.83
CA SER A 172 -4.62 26.90 8.36
C SER A 172 -4.03 25.50 8.50
N LEU A 173 -4.84 24.53 8.92
CA LEU A 173 -4.41 23.13 9.04
C LEU A 173 -4.20 22.46 7.67
N SER A 174 -5.02 22.80 6.67
CA SER A 174 -4.83 22.31 5.30
C SER A 174 -3.56 22.85 4.65
N LEU A 175 -3.20 24.09 4.96
CA LEU A 175 -2.01 24.76 4.43
C LEU A 175 -0.73 24.28 5.11
N SER A 176 -0.75 24.05 6.42
CA SER A 176 0.41 23.49 7.14
C SER A 176 0.70 22.05 6.73
N LEU A 177 -0.34 21.25 6.45
CA LEU A 177 -0.19 19.88 5.99
C LEU A 177 0.37 19.79 4.56
N SER A 178 -0.11 20.66 3.66
CA SER A 178 0.43 20.74 2.29
C SER A 178 1.87 21.26 2.25
N LEU A 179 2.23 22.20 3.13
CA LEU A 179 3.60 22.69 3.26
C LEU A 179 4.55 21.63 3.87
N SER A 180 4.10 20.86 4.86
CA SER A 180 4.91 19.77 5.43
C SER A 180 5.14 18.63 4.42
N LEU A 181 4.15 18.36 3.57
CA LEU A 181 4.24 17.32 2.54
C LEU A 181 5.19 17.71 1.39
N THR A 182 5.22 19.00 1.02
CA THR A 182 6.18 19.51 0.03
C THR A 182 7.60 19.57 0.58
N HIS A 183 7.78 19.89 1.87
CA HIS A 183 9.11 19.91 2.48
C HIS A 183 9.74 18.50 2.58
N THR A 184 8.94 17.48 2.91
CA THR A 184 9.40 16.08 2.92
C THR A 184 9.75 15.56 1.52
N HIS A 185 8.94 15.86 0.51
CA HIS A 185 9.23 15.45 -0.88
C HIS A 185 10.50 16.11 -1.44
N THR A 186 10.80 17.36 -1.05
CA THR A 186 11.99 18.09 -1.52
C THR A 186 13.28 17.58 -0.86
N HIS A 187 13.23 17.18 0.42
CA HIS A 187 14.38 16.60 1.11
C HIS A 187 14.73 15.19 0.60
N THR A 188 13.73 14.38 0.21
CA THR A 188 13.97 13.04 -0.35
C THR A 188 14.57 13.10 -1.75
N HIS A 189 14.07 13.97 -2.63
CA HIS A 189 14.57 14.07 -4.01
C HIS A 189 16.03 14.57 -4.06
N THR A 190 16.43 15.45 -3.14
CA THR A 190 17.80 15.99 -3.08
C THR A 190 18.80 14.96 -2.55
N HIS A 191 18.42 14.14 -1.56
CA HIS A 191 19.29 13.10 -0.99
C HIS A 191 19.47 11.88 -1.91
N THR A 192 18.50 11.60 -2.80
CA THR A 192 18.63 10.54 -3.82
C THR A 192 19.51 10.97 -4.99
N LEU A 193 19.43 12.24 -5.42
CA LEU A 193 20.26 12.77 -6.50
C LEU A 193 21.74 12.85 -6.11
N THR A 194 22.09 13.26 -4.89
CA THR A 194 23.49 13.30 -4.42
C THR A 194 24.09 11.90 -4.30
N HIS A 195 23.36 10.91 -3.77
CA HIS A 195 23.86 9.54 -3.64
C HIS A 195 24.01 8.81 -4.99
N SER A 196 23.23 9.20 -6.00
CA SER A 196 23.34 8.66 -7.36
C SER A 196 24.52 9.29 -8.13
N LEU A 197 24.76 10.59 -7.93
CA LEU A 197 25.87 11.30 -8.56
C LEU A 197 27.24 10.87 -7.99
N THR A 198 27.35 10.61 -6.68
CA THR A 198 28.61 10.13 -6.09
C THR A 198 28.93 8.69 -6.49
N HIS A 199 27.93 7.80 -6.60
CA HIS A 199 28.14 6.43 -7.05
C HIS A 199 28.54 6.36 -8.53
N THR A 200 28.05 7.25 -9.38
CA THR A 200 28.47 7.27 -10.79
C THR A 200 29.88 7.83 -10.97
N HIS A 201 30.28 8.83 -10.18
CA HIS A 201 31.63 9.39 -10.23
C HIS A 201 32.71 8.44 -9.69
N THR A 202 32.42 7.64 -8.65
CA THR A 202 33.37 6.63 -8.16
C THR A 202 33.53 5.45 -9.12
N HIS A 203 32.46 5.01 -9.79
CA HIS A 203 32.57 3.96 -10.80
C HIS A 203 33.27 4.41 -12.09
N VAL A 204 33.32 5.70 -12.40
CA VAL A 204 34.12 6.19 -13.55
C VAL A 204 35.60 6.37 -13.17
N LEU A 205 35.91 6.82 -11.95
CA LEU A 205 37.30 7.00 -11.50
C LEU A 205 38.01 5.71 -11.07
N ILE A 206 37.29 4.60 -10.90
CA ILE A 206 37.87 3.28 -10.59
C ILE A 206 38.19 2.48 -11.88
N PHE A 207 37.67 2.93 -13.03
CA PHE A 207 37.82 2.24 -14.33
C PHE A 207 38.81 2.93 -15.30
N PHE A 208 39.60 3.90 -14.82
CA PHE A 208 40.79 4.45 -15.47
C PHE A 208 41.99 4.25 -14.55
#